data_AF-A0A7S0GVB9-F1
#
_entry.id   AF-A0A7S0GVB9-F1
#
_cell.length_a   1.000
_cell.length_b   1.000
_cell.length_c   1.000
_cell.angle_alpha   90.00
_cell.angle_beta   90.00
_cell.angle_gamma   90.00
#
_symmetry.space_group_name_H-M   'P 1'
#
loop_
_entity.id
_entity.type
_entity.pdbx_description
1 polymer ?
#
loop_
_entity_poly.entity_id
_entity_poly.type
_entity_poly.pdbx_seq_one_letter_code
_entity_poly.pdbx_strand_id
1 'polypeptide(L)'
;MSHELDSFVYDNPDFLAVMAAGNYGSRGHYSLSSPGNAKNCLTIGATKSSPEAFSSWGNPTGIRINDKSYVIDNLPGFRHFAASRRLKNVPAKVWKDCSLKDLTPCSHIDCVLFVKHNDSCTAQEILDKAKFLDIPMVIFEGFKGVLVEAPWKVYLDIGAGMLPSEIFDDVWKEAEKKGTNVTAPVVTTSPRKVETVVPGFSSKGPTRDGRNKPDVLAPGDKTQSVHSDGSITSMNCGEVQLMTGTSMATPIAAGGAALVRQYFREGWYPSGKKDINSTLNRHPSAALIKAVIINGAESVDPDFSYNIKGKIEHLTTIPST
;
A
#
# COMPACT_ATOMS: atom_id res chain seq x y z
N MET A 1 26.81 15.46 -2.01
CA MET A 1 25.53 15.69 -1.31
C MET A 1 25.41 14.99 0.04
N SER A 2 25.39 13.64 0.20
CA SER A 2 25.22 13.05 1.55
C SER A 2 26.29 13.45 2.56
N HIS A 3 27.56 13.48 2.15
CA HIS A 3 28.67 13.95 3.00
C HIS A 3 28.49 15.43 3.40
N GLU A 4 28.15 16.29 2.44
CA GLU A 4 27.92 17.71 2.70
C GLU A 4 26.74 17.94 3.65
N LEU A 5 25.67 17.16 3.51
CA LEU A 5 24.54 17.19 4.44
C LEU A 5 24.95 16.74 5.84
N ASP A 6 25.73 15.67 5.94
CA ASP A 6 26.25 15.19 7.22
C ASP A 6 27.15 16.22 7.89
N SER A 7 28.07 16.86 7.15
CA SER A 7 28.91 17.96 7.65
C SER A 7 28.08 19.15 8.10
N PHE A 8 27.11 19.59 7.30
CA PHE A 8 26.27 20.73 7.65
C PHE A 8 25.49 20.49 8.94
N VAL A 9 24.84 19.33 9.09
CA VAL A 9 24.06 19.03 10.30
C VAL A 9 24.97 18.79 11.51
N TYR A 10 26.20 18.31 11.31
CA TYR A 10 27.19 18.22 12.38
C TYR A 10 27.55 19.61 12.94
N ASP A 11 27.74 20.60 12.06
CA ASP A 11 28.03 21.99 12.44
C ASP A 11 26.77 22.76 12.92
N ASN A 12 25.58 22.26 12.61
CA ASN A 12 24.29 22.87 12.96
C ASN A 12 23.40 21.86 13.73
N PRO A 13 23.72 21.57 15.01
CA PRO A 13 23.15 20.43 15.74
C PRO A 13 21.64 20.57 16.04
N ASP A 14 21.06 21.76 15.92
CA ASP A 14 19.62 22.01 16.05
C ASP A 14 18.87 21.98 14.70
N PHE A 15 19.57 21.83 13.57
CA PHE A 15 18.98 21.73 12.25
C PHE A 15 18.66 20.29 11.88
N LEU A 16 17.37 19.95 11.75
CA LEU A 16 16.95 18.61 11.30
C LEU A 16 16.67 18.63 9.79
N ALA A 17 17.50 17.93 9.03
CA ALA A 17 17.24 17.68 7.62
C ALA A 17 16.26 16.50 7.45
N VAL A 18 15.15 16.72 6.73
CA VAL A 18 14.16 15.69 6.40
C VAL A 18 14.23 15.39 4.91
N MET A 19 14.52 14.14 4.56
CA MET A 19 14.87 13.76 3.20
C MET A 19 13.99 12.62 2.70
N ALA A 20 13.55 12.69 1.45
CA ALA A 20 12.89 11.58 0.79
C ALA A 20 13.85 10.39 0.62
N ALA A 21 13.37 9.16 0.84
CA ALA A 21 14.15 7.95 0.59
C ALA A 21 14.44 7.71 -0.91
N GLY A 22 13.55 8.20 -1.78
CA GLY A 22 13.58 8.00 -3.22
C GLY A 22 12.46 7.08 -3.72
N ASN A 23 12.24 7.09 -5.04
CA ASN A 23 11.18 6.33 -5.70
C ASN A 23 11.74 5.17 -6.54
N TYR A 24 12.81 4.52 -6.08
CA TYR A 24 13.51 3.46 -6.80
C TYR A 24 13.35 2.07 -6.15
N GLY A 25 12.36 1.88 -5.27
CA GLY A 25 12.12 0.63 -4.54
C GLY A 25 11.90 -0.61 -5.41
N SER A 26 11.48 -0.41 -6.66
CA SER A 26 11.36 -1.48 -7.67
C SER A 26 12.71 -2.09 -8.07
N ARG A 27 13.82 -1.41 -7.77
CA ARG A 27 15.19 -1.93 -7.95
C ARG A 27 15.63 -2.88 -6.83
N GLY A 28 14.78 -3.12 -5.83
CA GLY A 28 15.08 -3.97 -4.69
C GLY A 28 15.81 -3.25 -3.56
N HIS A 29 16.53 -4.00 -2.74
CA HIS A 29 17.36 -3.48 -1.66
C HIS A 29 18.44 -2.52 -2.17
N TYR A 30 18.98 -1.68 -1.28
CA TYR A 30 20.01 -0.69 -1.60
C TYR A 30 19.59 0.38 -2.62
N SER A 31 18.28 0.63 -2.72
CA SER A 31 17.69 1.57 -3.69
C SER A 31 17.56 3.00 -3.15
N LEU A 32 17.98 3.26 -1.91
CA LEU A 32 18.16 4.64 -1.43
C LEU A 32 19.32 5.33 -2.14
N SER A 33 19.13 6.61 -2.43
CA SER A 33 20.15 7.47 -3.02
C SER A 33 20.52 8.64 -2.11
N SER A 34 21.57 9.35 -2.49
CA SER A 34 21.94 10.62 -1.88
C SER A 34 20.90 11.71 -2.22
N PRO A 35 20.52 12.61 -1.29
CA PRO A 35 21.06 12.75 0.08
C PRO A 35 20.32 11.91 1.14
N GLY A 36 19.26 11.18 0.77
CA GLY A 36 18.44 10.40 1.69
C GLY A 36 19.17 9.28 2.42
N ASN A 37 20.35 8.87 1.96
CA ASN A 37 21.21 7.91 2.66
C ASN A 37 22.23 8.55 3.63
N ALA A 38 22.18 9.85 3.90
CA ALA A 38 23.05 10.52 4.89
C ALA A 38 22.74 10.04 6.33
N LYS A 39 23.70 10.18 7.25
CA LYS A 39 23.54 9.75 8.66
C LYS A 39 22.67 10.71 9.45
N ASN A 40 22.94 12.00 9.30
CA ASN A 40 22.41 13.10 10.10
C ASN A 40 21.12 13.69 9.49
N CYS A 41 20.38 12.91 8.71
CA CYS A 41 19.05 13.25 8.24
C CYS A 41 18.00 12.25 8.73
N LEU A 42 16.75 12.70 8.80
CA LEU A 42 15.57 11.86 8.94
C LEU A 42 15.08 11.49 7.53
N THR A 43 15.20 10.23 7.17
CA THR A 43 14.87 9.71 5.84
C THR A 43 13.49 9.08 5.83
N ILE A 44 12.65 9.53 4.90
CA ILE A 44 11.23 9.23 4.86
C ILE A 44 10.92 8.30 3.69
N GLY A 45 10.47 7.08 4.00
CA GLY A 45 9.81 6.21 3.03
C GLY A 45 8.32 6.54 2.93
N ALA A 46 7.66 6.00 1.91
CA ALA A 46 6.24 6.24 1.67
C ALA A 46 5.38 5.07 2.20
N THR A 47 4.16 5.37 2.60
CA THR A 47 3.06 4.42 2.75
C THR A 47 1.90 4.82 1.84
N LYS A 48 0.97 3.90 1.63
CA LYS A 48 -0.28 4.24 0.99
C LYS A 48 -1.11 5.16 1.90
N SER A 49 -1.69 6.21 1.32
CA SER A 49 -2.73 6.99 2.01
C SER A 49 -3.95 6.10 2.30
N SER A 50 -4.80 6.46 3.27
CA SER A 50 -5.94 5.63 3.69
C SER A 50 -6.76 5.13 2.49
N PRO A 51 -7.40 3.96 2.56
CA PRO A 51 -8.12 3.37 1.42
C PRO A 51 -9.35 4.18 1.00
N GLU A 52 -9.75 5.20 1.76
CA GLU A 52 -10.75 6.17 1.29
C GLU A 52 -10.22 6.98 0.10
N ALA A 53 -8.90 7.15 -0.05
CA ALA A 53 -8.30 7.75 -1.24
C ALA A 53 -8.40 6.84 -2.50
N PHE A 54 -8.83 5.58 -2.35
CA PHE A 54 -9.25 4.73 -3.48
C PHE A 54 -10.72 4.95 -3.90
N SER A 55 -11.51 5.77 -3.17
CA SER A 55 -12.92 5.99 -3.46
C SER A 55 -13.20 7.06 -4.53
N SER A 56 -12.27 7.32 -5.46
CA SER A 56 -12.61 8.09 -6.67
C SER A 56 -13.61 7.36 -7.59
N TRP A 57 -14.04 6.14 -7.21
CA TRP A 57 -15.00 5.34 -7.94
C TRP A 57 -15.96 4.58 -7.00
N GLY A 58 -16.82 5.30 -6.27
CA GLY A 58 -18.02 4.74 -5.62
C GLY A 58 -17.79 3.95 -4.32
N ASN A 59 -18.89 3.69 -3.62
CA ASN A 59 -18.93 2.92 -2.36
C ASN A 59 -18.19 1.57 -2.49
N PRO A 60 -17.54 1.05 -1.42
CA PRO A 60 -16.82 -0.21 -1.49
C PRO A 60 -17.74 -1.31 -2.00
N THR A 61 -17.40 -1.84 -3.19
CA THR A 61 -18.15 -2.93 -3.80
C THR A 61 -17.54 -4.27 -3.42
N GLY A 62 -18.40 -5.26 -3.26
CA GLY A 62 -18.02 -6.53 -2.71
C GLY A 62 -18.88 -7.66 -3.24
N ILE A 63 -18.65 -8.84 -2.69
CA ILE A 63 -19.53 -9.99 -2.88
C ILE A 63 -20.36 -10.26 -1.65
N ARG A 64 -21.52 -10.85 -1.85
CA ARG A 64 -22.30 -11.44 -0.78
C ARG A 64 -22.39 -12.95 -1.01
N ILE A 65 -21.94 -13.71 -0.02
CA ILE A 65 -22.09 -15.16 0.03
C ILE A 65 -23.00 -15.44 1.23
N ASN A 66 -24.17 -16.03 0.96
CA ASN A 66 -25.23 -16.19 1.96
C ASN A 66 -25.60 -14.82 2.58
N ASP A 67 -25.48 -14.69 3.91
CA ASP A 67 -25.78 -13.45 4.64
C ASP A 67 -24.54 -12.60 4.96
N LYS A 68 -23.36 -13.00 4.48
CA LYS A 68 -22.09 -12.29 4.73
C LYS A 68 -21.63 -11.52 3.49
N SER A 69 -21.26 -10.26 3.71
CA SER A 69 -20.71 -9.39 2.66
C SER A 69 -19.20 -9.21 2.86
N TYR A 70 -18.45 -9.30 1.77
CA TYR A 70 -17.00 -9.18 1.75
C TYR A 70 -16.59 -8.09 0.77
N VAL A 71 -15.72 -7.17 1.20
CA VAL A 71 -15.16 -6.11 0.35
C VAL A 71 -14.19 -6.74 -0.65
N ILE A 72 -14.30 -6.38 -1.92
CA ILE A 72 -13.40 -6.86 -2.98
C ILE A 72 -12.47 -5.72 -3.37
N ASP A 73 -11.17 -5.99 -3.34
CA ASP A 73 -10.18 -5.07 -3.91
C ASP A 73 -10.20 -5.20 -5.43
N ASN A 74 -10.37 -4.06 -6.13
CA ASN A 74 -10.28 -4.04 -7.59
C ASN A 74 -8.85 -4.33 -8.04
N LEU A 75 -8.70 -5.20 -9.03
CA LEU A 75 -7.43 -5.39 -9.70
C LEU A 75 -7.12 -4.20 -10.63
N PRO A 76 -5.96 -3.53 -10.49
CA PRO A 76 -5.53 -2.52 -11.44
C PRO A 76 -5.49 -3.08 -12.87
N GLY A 77 -6.09 -2.37 -13.83
CA GLY A 77 -6.14 -2.79 -15.23
C GLY A 77 -7.34 -3.67 -15.62
N PHE A 78 -8.26 -3.99 -14.70
CA PHE A 78 -9.53 -4.64 -15.04
C PHE A 78 -10.69 -3.65 -15.01
N ARG A 79 -11.80 -4.00 -15.65
CA ARG A 79 -13.04 -3.26 -15.46
C ARG A 79 -13.40 -3.30 -13.98
N HIS A 80 -13.67 -2.13 -13.41
CA HIS A 80 -14.03 -1.97 -12.01
C HIS A 80 -15.12 -2.99 -11.65
N PHE A 81 -14.94 -3.71 -10.55
CA PHE A 81 -15.85 -4.76 -10.05
C PHE A 81 -17.31 -4.28 -9.97
N ALA A 82 -17.55 -3.07 -9.44
CA ALA A 82 -18.81 -2.33 -9.45
C ALA A 82 -19.47 -2.16 -10.84
N ALA A 83 -18.67 -2.09 -11.91
CA ALA A 83 -19.10 -1.89 -13.29
C ALA A 83 -19.19 -3.22 -14.08
N SER A 84 -18.87 -4.35 -13.45
CA SER A 84 -18.99 -5.69 -14.05
C SER A 84 -20.45 -6.14 -14.15
N ARG A 85 -20.67 -7.27 -14.84
CA ARG A 85 -22.00 -7.87 -14.98
C ARG A 85 -22.61 -8.14 -13.59
N ARG A 86 -23.86 -7.73 -13.39
CA ARG A 86 -24.59 -7.98 -12.14
C ARG A 86 -25.03 -9.43 -12.08
N LEU A 87 -24.51 -10.15 -11.10
CA LEU A 87 -24.78 -11.56 -10.83
C LEU A 87 -25.62 -11.66 -9.55
N LYS A 88 -26.79 -12.27 -9.64
CA LYS A 88 -27.69 -12.44 -8.50
C LYS A 88 -27.90 -13.92 -8.23
N ASN A 89 -27.47 -14.37 -7.05
CA ASN A 89 -27.65 -15.73 -6.58
C ASN A 89 -27.09 -16.78 -7.58
N VAL A 90 -25.89 -16.53 -8.08
CA VAL A 90 -25.19 -17.41 -9.04
C VAL A 90 -24.27 -18.39 -8.31
N PRO A 91 -23.98 -19.58 -8.85
CA PRO A 91 -23.12 -20.54 -8.18
C PRO A 91 -21.70 -20.01 -7.91
N ALA A 92 -21.18 -20.28 -6.72
CA ALA A 92 -19.75 -20.18 -6.41
C ALA A 92 -19.03 -21.43 -6.93
N LYS A 93 -17.86 -21.26 -7.55
CA LYS A 93 -16.98 -22.37 -7.93
C LYS A 93 -15.55 -22.07 -7.55
N VAL A 94 -14.86 -23.07 -7.00
CA VAL A 94 -13.43 -22.99 -6.73
C VAL A 94 -12.66 -23.66 -7.86
N TRP A 95 -11.46 -23.15 -8.15
CA TRP A 95 -10.58 -23.73 -9.16
C TRP A 95 -9.26 -24.18 -8.55
N LYS A 96 -8.98 -25.49 -8.56
CA LYS A 96 -7.89 -26.06 -7.76
C LYS A 96 -6.60 -26.33 -8.52
N ASP A 97 -6.67 -26.72 -9.78
CA ASP A 97 -5.54 -27.36 -10.48
C ASP A 97 -5.28 -26.83 -11.90
N CYS A 98 -5.85 -25.67 -12.22
CA CYS A 98 -5.79 -25.04 -13.54
C CYS A 98 -6.27 -25.89 -14.72
N SER A 99 -6.87 -27.05 -14.45
CA SER A 99 -7.49 -27.89 -15.46
C SER A 99 -8.86 -27.34 -15.83
N LEU A 100 -9.31 -27.58 -17.06
CA LEU A 100 -10.66 -27.21 -17.48
C LEU A 100 -11.75 -28.05 -16.79
N LYS A 101 -11.38 -29.13 -16.07
CA LYS A 101 -12.34 -30.07 -15.48
C LYS A 101 -13.20 -29.39 -14.42
N ASP A 102 -12.60 -28.56 -13.57
CA ASP A 102 -13.30 -27.81 -12.51
C ASP A 102 -14.19 -26.67 -13.06
N LEU A 103 -13.98 -26.26 -14.30
CA LEU A 103 -14.64 -25.13 -14.95
C LEU A 103 -15.84 -25.52 -15.81
N THR A 104 -15.96 -26.80 -16.18
CA THR A 104 -17.08 -27.31 -16.99
C THR A 104 -18.48 -26.97 -16.44
N PRO A 105 -18.73 -26.82 -15.12
CA PRO A 105 -20.03 -26.38 -14.63
C PRO A 105 -20.36 -24.90 -14.90
N CYS A 106 -19.39 -24.07 -15.31
CA CYS A 106 -19.57 -22.64 -15.58
C CYS A 106 -19.68 -22.30 -17.07
N SER A 107 -19.45 -23.25 -17.98
CA SER A 107 -19.35 -22.96 -19.42
C SER A 107 -20.65 -22.52 -20.10
N HIS A 108 -21.79 -22.59 -19.39
CA HIS A 108 -23.12 -22.22 -19.90
C HIS A 108 -24.03 -21.54 -18.87
N ILE A 109 -23.52 -21.20 -17.69
CA ILE A 109 -24.28 -20.51 -16.65
C ILE A 109 -23.40 -19.41 -16.04
N ASP A 110 -24.03 -18.28 -15.70
CA ASP A 110 -23.37 -17.25 -14.91
C ASP A 110 -22.89 -17.85 -13.59
N CYS A 111 -21.59 -17.73 -13.30
CA CYS A 111 -20.98 -18.20 -12.06
C CYS A 111 -19.88 -17.23 -11.59
N VAL A 112 -19.51 -17.34 -10.31
CA VAL A 112 -18.33 -16.63 -9.77
C VAL A 112 -17.24 -17.64 -9.46
N LEU A 113 -16.07 -17.41 -10.03
CA LEU A 113 -14.92 -18.30 -9.90
C LEU A 113 -13.96 -17.80 -8.82
N PHE A 114 -13.64 -18.63 -7.84
CA PHE A 114 -12.66 -18.38 -6.79
C PHE A 114 -11.38 -19.13 -7.09
N VAL A 115 -10.23 -18.45 -7.02
CA VAL A 115 -8.94 -19.02 -7.40
C VAL A 115 -7.91 -18.76 -6.33
N LYS A 116 -7.28 -19.83 -5.82
CA LYS A 116 -6.13 -19.74 -4.91
C LYS A 116 -4.84 -19.53 -5.69
N HIS A 117 -3.86 -18.91 -5.05
CA HIS A 117 -2.51 -18.92 -5.59
C HIS A 117 -1.92 -20.33 -5.49
N ASN A 118 -1.41 -20.84 -6.61
CA ASN A 118 -0.67 -22.09 -6.65
C ASN A 118 0.37 -22.07 -7.80
N ASP A 119 1.30 -23.02 -7.79
CA ASP A 119 2.35 -23.11 -8.81
C ASP A 119 1.85 -23.66 -10.16
N SER A 120 0.58 -24.03 -10.26
CA SER A 120 0.06 -24.75 -11.42
C SER A 120 -0.25 -23.84 -12.61
N CYS A 121 -0.47 -22.54 -12.38
CA CYS A 121 -0.66 -21.57 -13.45
C CYS A 121 -0.63 -20.10 -13.00
N THR A 122 -0.42 -19.23 -13.96
CA THR A 122 -0.43 -17.78 -13.81
C THR A 122 -1.86 -17.22 -13.83
N ALA A 123 -2.08 -16.08 -13.17
CA ALA A 123 -3.38 -15.41 -13.21
C ALA A 123 -3.78 -14.95 -14.63
N GLN A 124 -2.83 -14.68 -15.53
CA GLN A 124 -3.14 -14.38 -16.93
C GLN A 124 -3.71 -15.62 -17.65
N GLU A 125 -3.15 -16.80 -17.43
CA GLU A 125 -3.68 -18.05 -18.00
C GLU A 125 -5.08 -18.38 -17.47
N ILE A 126 -5.34 -18.08 -16.19
CA ILE A 126 -6.66 -18.20 -15.57
C ILE A 126 -7.67 -17.29 -16.27
N LEU A 127 -7.30 -16.03 -16.51
CA LEU A 127 -8.16 -15.05 -17.17
C LEU A 127 -8.40 -15.38 -18.64
N ASP A 128 -7.39 -15.87 -19.36
CA ASP A 128 -7.52 -16.28 -20.76
C ASP A 128 -8.50 -17.47 -20.88
N LYS A 129 -8.43 -18.43 -19.97
CA LYS A 129 -9.37 -19.57 -19.90
C LYS A 129 -10.77 -19.14 -19.45
N ALA A 130 -10.87 -18.23 -18.47
CA ALA A 130 -12.14 -17.67 -18.02
C ALA A 130 -12.85 -16.95 -19.18
N LYS A 131 -12.11 -16.17 -19.96
CA LYS A 131 -12.61 -15.52 -21.18
C LYS A 131 -13.09 -16.53 -22.22
N PHE A 132 -12.30 -17.56 -22.47
CA PHE A 132 -12.65 -18.61 -23.43
C PHE A 132 -13.97 -19.31 -23.07
N LEU A 133 -14.29 -19.42 -21.77
CA LEU A 133 -15.50 -20.04 -21.26
C LEU A 133 -16.63 -19.04 -20.93
N ASP A 134 -16.48 -17.76 -21.29
CA ASP A 134 -17.45 -16.68 -21.01
C ASP A 134 -17.80 -16.54 -19.52
N ILE A 135 -16.81 -16.77 -18.64
CA ILE A 135 -16.99 -16.63 -17.19
C ILE A 135 -17.04 -15.13 -16.84
N PRO A 136 -18.13 -14.63 -16.25
CA PRO A 136 -18.33 -13.19 -16.06
C PRO A 136 -17.50 -12.60 -14.91
N MET A 137 -17.04 -13.43 -13.97
CA MET A 137 -16.37 -12.94 -12.77
C MET A 137 -15.36 -13.92 -12.16
N VAL A 138 -14.18 -13.40 -11.83
CA VAL A 138 -13.09 -14.14 -11.18
C VAL A 138 -12.62 -13.39 -9.94
N ILE A 139 -12.52 -14.11 -8.82
CA ILE A 139 -12.06 -13.61 -7.53
C ILE A 139 -10.82 -14.39 -7.14
N PHE A 140 -9.71 -13.67 -7.08
CA PHE A 140 -8.44 -14.23 -6.66
C PHE A 140 -8.29 -14.15 -5.15
N GLU A 141 -7.60 -15.12 -4.60
CA GLU A 141 -6.90 -14.94 -3.34
C GLU A 141 -6.06 -13.66 -3.45
N GLY A 142 -6.22 -12.78 -2.49
CA GLY A 142 -5.40 -11.61 -2.30
C GLY A 142 -4.20 -12.00 -1.47
N PHE A 143 -3.07 -11.36 -1.71
CA PHE A 143 -1.91 -11.53 -0.85
C PHE A 143 -2.09 -10.68 0.41
N LYS A 144 -1.59 -11.19 1.54
CA LYS A 144 -1.46 -10.42 2.78
C LYS A 144 -0.85 -9.04 2.50
N GLY A 145 -1.59 -7.96 2.74
CA GLY A 145 -1.09 -6.59 2.60
C GLY A 145 -0.73 -6.07 1.19
N VAL A 146 -1.12 -6.72 0.08
CA VAL A 146 -0.67 -6.29 -1.28
C VAL A 146 -1.82 -6.01 -2.26
N LEU A 147 -1.70 -4.89 -2.98
CA LEU A 147 -2.34 -4.70 -4.27
C LEU A 147 -1.31 -5.01 -5.36
N VAL A 148 -1.56 -6.03 -6.18
CA VAL A 148 -0.66 -6.45 -7.25
C VAL A 148 -0.77 -5.45 -8.41
N GLU A 149 0.32 -4.76 -8.73
CA GLU A 149 0.50 -4.16 -10.05
C GLU A 149 1.13 -5.21 -10.96
N ALA A 150 0.34 -5.82 -11.83
CA ALA A 150 0.86 -6.70 -12.88
C ALA A 150 0.41 -6.19 -14.26
N PRO A 151 1.23 -6.40 -15.30
CA PRO A 151 0.93 -5.98 -16.66
C PRO A 151 -0.05 -6.97 -17.29
N TRP A 152 -1.30 -6.97 -16.83
CA TRP A 152 -2.35 -7.83 -17.34
C TRP A 152 -2.83 -7.37 -18.71
N LYS A 153 -3.23 -8.32 -19.57
CA LYS A 153 -4.13 -7.96 -20.68
C LYS A 153 -5.45 -7.50 -20.09
N VAL A 154 -5.91 -6.32 -20.50
CA VAL A 154 -7.17 -5.73 -20.04
C VAL A 154 -8.35 -6.47 -20.69
N TYR A 155 -9.17 -7.11 -19.87
CA TYR A 155 -10.45 -7.71 -20.28
C TYR A 155 -11.60 -6.87 -19.71
N LEU A 156 -12.28 -6.12 -20.58
CA LEU A 156 -13.37 -5.22 -20.19
C LEU A 156 -14.71 -5.95 -19.98
N ASP A 157 -14.76 -7.22 -20.33
CA ASP A 157 -15.90 -8.12 -20.27
C ASP A 157 -15.94 -8.96 -18.99
N ILE A 158 -14.79 -9.17 -18.33
CA ILE A 158 -14.66 -9.96 -17.11
C ILE A 158 -14.52 -9.04 -15.90
N GLY A 159 -15.34 -9.24 -14.86
CA GLY A 159 -15.12 -8.65 -13.55
C GLY A 159 -14.03 -9.41 -12.79
N ALA A 160 -12.94 -8.74 -12.42
CA ALA A 160 -11.86 -9.37 -11.67
C ALA A 160 -11.56 -8.60 -10.37
N GLY A 161 -11.41 -9.31 -9.26
CA GLY A 161 -11.10 -8.72 -7.98
C GLY A 161 -10.34 -9.65 -7.04
N MET A 162 -9.88 -9.12 -5.92
CA MET A 162 -9.11 -9.86 -4.91
C MET A 162 -9.79 -9.79 -3.55
N LEU A 163 -9.63 -10.86 -2.77
CA LEU A 163 -10.02 -10.93 -1.36
C LEU A 163 -8.79 -11.20 -0.51
N PRO A 164 -8.50 -10.42 0.55
CA PRO A 164 -7.34 -10.65 1.41
C PRO A 164 -7.23 -12.11 1.89
N SER A 165 -6.03 -12.70 1.84
CA SER A 165 -5.76 -14.11 2.20
C SER A 165 -6.36 -14.53 3.54
N GLU A 166 -6.39 -13.62 4.53
CA GLU A 166 -6.92 -13.84 5.88
C GLU A 166 -8.41 -14.18 5.88
N ILE A 167 -9.14 -13.63 4.92
CA ILE A 167 -10.57 -13.86 4.74
C ILE A 167 -10.80 -14.89 3.64
N PHE A 168 -9.89 -14.99 2.67
CA PHE A 168 -10.04 -15.83 1.50
C PHE A 168 -10.15 -17.31 1.85
N ASP A 169 -9.41 -17.79 2.85
CA ASP A 169 -9.50 -19.19 3.28
C ASP A 169 -10.90 -19.57 3.78
N ASP A 170 -11.57 -18.68 4.51
CA ASP A 170 -12.93 -18.91 4.98
C ASP A 170 -13.93 -18.80 3.83
N VAL A 171 -13.76 -17.81 2.96
CA VAL A 171 -14.58 -17.66 1.74
C VAL A 171 -14.44 -18.88 0.81
N TRP A 172 -13.22 -19.40 0.67
CA TRP A 172 -12.93 -20.59 -0.12
C TRP A 172 -13.66 -21.82 0.40
N LYS A 173 -13.59 -22.08 1.71
CA LYS A 173 -14.30 -23.20 2.35
C LYS A 173 -15.82 -23.09 2.15
N GLU A 174 -16.37 -21.87 2.20
CA GLU A 174 -17.79 -21.65 1.90
C GLU A 174 -18.12 -21.88 0.42
N ALA A 175 -17.28 -21.40 -0.49
CA ALA A 175 -17.44 -21.59 -1.94
C ALA A 175 -17.33 -23.06 -2.38
N GLU A 176 -16.60 -23.89 -1.62
CA GLU A 176 -16.52 -25.34 -1.87
C GLU A 176 -17.82 -26.10 -1.56
N LYS A 177 -18.70 -25.56 -0.71
CA LYS A 177 -19.95 -26.23 -0.35
C LYS A 177 -20.90 -26.29 -1.55
N LYS A 178 -21.54 -27.44 -1.75
CA LYS A 178 -22.56 -27.61 -2.80
C LYS A 178 -23.74 -26.68 -2.54
N GLY A 179 -24.14 -25.91 -3.56
CA GLY A 179 -25.28 -25.00 -3.48
C GLY A 179 -24.96 -23.60 -2.95
N THR A 180 -23.69 -23.29 -2.68
CA THR A 180 -23.28 -21.93 -2.33
C THR A 180 -23.48 -20.99 -3.50
N ASN A 181 -24.23 -19.91 -3.26
CA ASN A 181 -24.50 -18.88 -4.25
C ASN A 181 -23.92 -17.53 -3.83
N VAL A 182 -23.54 -16.74 -4.83
CA VAL A 182 -22.91 -15.43 -4.71
C VAL A 182 -23.81 -14.38 -5.36
N THR A 183 -23.86 -13.21 -4.75
CA THR A 183 -24.38 -12.00 -5.39
C THR A 183 -23.27 -10.97 -5.50
N ALA A 184 -23.07 -10.41 -6.69
CA ALA A 184 -21.99 -9.47 -6.97
C ALA A 184 -22.35 -8.55 -8.16
N PRO A 185 -21.96 -7.27 -8.16
CA PRO A 185 -21.43 -6.53 -7.03
C PRO A 185 -22.53 -6.18 -6.00
N VAL A 186 -22.18 -6.14 -4.71
CA VAL A 186 -23.01 -5.56 -3.63
C VAL A 186 -22.30 -4.35 -3.02
N VAL A 187 -23.05 -3.34 -2.57
CA VAL A 187 -22.49 -2.25 -1.77
C VAL A 187 -22.24 -2.78 -0.36
N THR A 188 -21.02 -2.59 0.14
CA THR A 188 -20.60 -3.07 1.46
C THR A 188 -20.16 -1.88 2.33
N THR A 189 -20.40 -1.96 3.63
CA THR A 189 -20.05 -0.89 4.60
C THR A 189 -19.01 -1.36 5.63
N SER A 190 -18.34 -2.49 5.41
CA SER A 190 -17.40 -3.03 6.39
C SER A 190 -16.19 -2.08 6.53
N PRO A 191 -15.93 -1.51 7.72
CA PRO A 191 -14.71 -0.77 7.95
C PRO A 191 -13.53 -1.74 7.88
N ARG A 192 -12.69 -1.58 6.85
CA ARG A 192 -11.47 -2.38 6.69
C ARG A 192 -10.53 -2.03 7.86
N LYS A 193 -9.98 -3.04 8.56
CA LYS A 193 -8.75 -2.84 9.34
C LYS A 193 -7.63 -2.76 8.30
N VAL A 194 -7.23 -1.54 7.97
CA VAL A 194 -6.29 -1.30 6.88
C VAL A 194 -4.89 -1.44 7.43
N GLU A 195 -4.23 -2.54 7.08
CA GLU A 195 -2.79 -2.63 7.31
C GLU A 195 -2.08 -1.53 6.50
N THR A 196 -1.15 -0.82 7.14
CA THR A 196 -0.37 0.22 6.47
C THR A 196 0.54 -0.44 5.45
N VAL A 197 0.31 -0.15 4.16
CA VAL A 197 1.06 -0.78 3.06
C VAL A 197 2.19 0.14 2.58
N VAL A 198 3.38 -0.41 2.41
CA VAL A 198 4.52 0.25 1.76
C VAL A 198 4.44 0.04 0.25
N PRO A 199 4.29 1.09 -0.58
CA PRO A 199 4.20 0.91 -2.03
C PRO A 199 5.57 0.55 -2.62
N GLY A 200 5.56 -0.28 -3.68
CA GLY A 200 6.77 -0.83 -4.30
C GLY A 200 7.76 0.21 -4.84
N PHE A 201 7.31 1.44 -5.12
CA PHE A 201 8.20 2.53 -5.53
C PHE A 201 9.07 3.06 -4.38
N SER A 202 8.67 2.94 -3.11
CA SER A 202 9.40 3.51 -1.98
C SER A 202 10.78 2.85 -1.86
N SER A 203 11.86 3.63 -1.99
CA SER A 203 13.23 3.12 -1.92
C SER A 203 13.50 2.37 -0.62
N LYS A 204 14.23 1.25 -0.74
CA LYS A 204 14.43 0.24 0.30
C LYS A 204 15.87 0.18 0.77
N GLY A 205 16.01 -0.02 2.07
CA GLY A 205 17.29 -0.26 2.73
C GLY A 205 17.90 -1.63 2.46
N PRO A 206 19.04 -1.89 3.12
CA PRO A 206 19.83 -0.91 3.87
C PRO A 206 20.54 0.07 2.91
N THR A 207 21.28 1.04 3.43
CA THR A 207 22.20 1.83 2.58
C THR A 207 23.32 0.92 2.04
N ARG A 208 24.06 1.37 1.02
CA ARG A 208 25.18 0.61 0.44
C ARG A 208 26.31 0.30 1.43
N ASP A 209 26.43 1.10 2.48
CA ASP A 209 27.36 0.92 3.59
C ASP A 209 26.71 0.26 4.82
N GLY A 210 25.53 -0.36 4.67
CA GLY A 210 24.93 -1.23 5.67
C GLY A 210 24.12 -0.54 6.78
N ARG A 211 23.88 0.78 6.70
CA ARG A 211 23.07 1.49 7.69
C ARG A 211 21.57 1.24 7.46
N ASN A 212 20.82 1.15 8.55
CA ASN A 212 19.36 1.03 8.52
C ASN A 212 18.74 2.35 8.04
N LYS A 213 18.12 2.30 6.86
CA LYS A 213 17.34 3.38 6.24
C LYS A 213 16.24 2.75 5.37
N PRO A 214 15.10 3.41 5.09
CA PRO A 214 14.66 4.70 5.65
C PRO A 214 14.49 4.65 7.17
N ASP A 215 14.42 5.81 7.82
CA ASP A 215 14.27 5.87 9.28
C ASP A 215 12.81 5.66 9.71
N VAL A 216 11.87 6.30 9.00
CA VAL A 216 10.43 6.18 9.25
C VAL A 216 9.64 6.25 7.93
N LEU A 217 8.36 5.92 8.02
CA LEU A 217 7.41 5.96 6.91
C LEU A 217 6.34 7.02 7.15
N ALA A 218 5.83 7.62 6.08
CA ALA A 218 4.67 8.51 6.12
C ALA A 218 3.82 8.37 4.84
N PRO A 219 2.53 8.75 4.85
CA PRO A 219 1.67 8.66 3.67
C PRO A 219 2.25 9.42 2.48
N GLY A 220 2.40 8.76 1.34
CA GLY A 220 2.97 9.36 0.14
C GLY A 220 2.42 8.82 -1.18
N ASP A 221 1.54 7.81 -1.15
CA ASP A 221 0.81 7.37 -2.35
C ASP A 221 -0.53 8.09 -2.44
N LYS A 222 -0.82 8.68 -3.61
CA LYS A 222 -2.06 9.41 -3.89
C LYS A 222 -2.38 10.46 -2.83
N THR A 223 -1.39 11.26 -2.46
CA THR A 223 -1.55 12.38 -1.54
C THR A 223 -2.10 13.58 -2.29
N GLN A 224 -3.20 14.14 -1.79
CA GLN A 224 -3.79 15.34 -2.35
C GLN A 224 -3.11 16.59 -1.77
N SER A 225 -2.72 17.52 -2.63
CA SER A 225 -2.15 18.80 -2.21
C SER A 225 -2.51 19.92 -3.18
N VAL A 226 -2.18 21.16 -2.81
CA VAL A 226 -2.32 22.34 -3.67
C VAL A 226 -1.42 22.22 -4.91
N HIS A 227 -1.90 22.67 -6.05
CA HIS A 227 -1.17 22.68 -7.32
C HIS A 227 -1.31 24.06 -7.98
N SER A 228 -0.34 24.47 -8.80
CA SER A 228 -0.47 25.70 -9.59
C SER A 228 -1.23 25.41 -10.89
N ASP A 229 -1.83 26.42 -11.52
CA ASP A 229 -2.44 26.23 -12.85
C ASP A 229 -1.38 26.17 -13.98
N GLY A 230 -0.08 26.18 -13.62
CA GLY A 230 1.05 26.16 -14.54
C GLY A 230 1.29 27.48 -15.28
N SER A 231 0.44 28.50 -15.09
CA SER A 231 0.55 29.78 -15.78
C SER A 231 1.29 30.81 -14.93
N ILE A 232 2.44 31.28 -15.43
CA ILE A 232 3.23 32.33 -14.75
C ILE A 232 2.55 33.71 -14.79
N THR A 233 1.47 33.88 -15.57
CA THR A 233 0.77 35.16 -15.74
C THR A 233 -0.55 35.23 -15.00
N SER A 234 -1.13 34.10 -14.61
CA SER A 234 -2.45 34.07 -13.97
C SER A 234 -2.40 34.36 -12.47
N MET A 235 -1.25 34.17 -11.81
CA MET A 235 -1.07 34.23 -10.35
C MET A 235 -2.11 33.41 -9.58
N ASN A 236 -2.71 32.40 -10.22
CA ASN A 236 -3.82 31.65 -9.67
C ASN A 236 -3.36 30.31 -9.09
N CYS A 237 -4.16 29.80 -8.16
CA CYS A 237 -4.06 28.42 -7.72
C CYS A 237 -4.74 27.52 -8.77
N GLY A 238 -4.11 26.41 -9.11
CA GLY A 238 -4.77 25.32 -9.82
C GLY A 238 -5.68 24.54 -8.88
N GLU A 239 -6.39 23.56 -9.42
CA GLU A 239 -7.13 22.60 -8.59
C GLU A 239 -6.19 21.74 -7.75
N VAL A 240 -6.66 21.24 -6.61
CA VAL A 240 -5.91 20.28 -5.81
C VAL A 240 -5.59 19.02 -6.62
N GLN A 241 -4.34 18.55 -6.55
CA GLN A 241 -3.86 17.42 -7.34
C GLN A 241 -3.44 16.25 -6.44
N LEU A 242 -3.72 15.03 -6.91
CA LEU A 242 -3.18 13.80 -6.32
C LEU A 242 -1.81 13.50 -6.92
N MET A 243 -0.79 13.37 -6.07
CA MET A 243 0.55 12.95 -6.46
C MET A 243 1.04 11.79 -5.61
N THR A 244 1.98 11.02 -6.17
CA THR A 244 2.57 9.84 -5.52
C THR A 244 4.09 9.99 -5.46
N GLY A 245 4.65 9.72 -4.28
CA GLY A 245 6.10 9.64 -4.09
C GLY A 245 6.53 9.81 -2.63
N THR A 246 7.76 9.40 -2.34
CA THR A 246 8.43 9.75 -1.07
C THR A 246 8.56 11.26 -0.88
N SER A 247 8.53 12.03 -1.99
CA SER A 247 8.42 13.49 -1.98
C SER A 247 7.17 14.02 -1.28
N MET A 248 6.04 13.28 -1.32
CA MET A 248 4.79 13.67 -0.66
C MET A 248 4.78 13.23 0.81
N ALA A 249 5.43 12.11 1.13
CA ALA A 249 5.62 11.66 2.51
C ALA A 249 6.54 12.59 3.32
N THR A 250 7.57 13.14 2.67
CA THR A 250 8.57 14.02 3.30
C THR A 250 7.97 15.25 4.02
N PRO A 251 7.11 16.08 3.39
CA PRO A 251 6.54 17.24 4.06
C PRO A 251 5.59 16.88 5.21
N ILE A 252 4.93 15.72 5.17
CA ILE A 252 4.11 15.23 6.28
C ILE A 252 4.98 14.96 7.51
N ALA A 253 6.08 14.23 7.33
CA ALA A 253 7.04 13.98 8.40
C ALA A 253 7.74 15.27 8.89
N ALA A 254 8.04 16.20 7.98
CA ALA A 254 8.63 17.49 8.34
C ALA A 254 7.69 18.34 9.21
N GLY A 255 6.39 18.36 8.89
CA GLY A 255 5.37 19.00 9.74
C GLY A 255 5.30 18.37 11.13
N GLY A 256 5.28 17.03 11.20
CA GLY A 256 5.35 16.31 12.47
C GLY A 256 6.59 16.65 13.29
N ALA A 257 7.76 16.70 12.65
CA ALA A 257 9.01 17.08 13.29
C ALA A 257 8.99 18.53 13.83
N ALA A 258 8.37 19.45 13.10
CA ALA A 258 8.19 20.83 13.55
C ALA A 258 7.34 20.90 14.83
N LEU A 259 6.25 20.11 14.91
CA LEU A 259 5.40 20.03 16.11
C LEU A 259 6.14 19.41 17.30
N VAL A 260 6.92 18.35 17.09
CA VAL A 260 7.77 17.76 18.14
C VAL A 260 8.78 18.79 18.65
N ARG A 261 9.41 19.56 17.75
CA ARG A 261 10.32 20.64 18.16
C ARG A 261 9.59 21.73 18.96
N GLN A 262 8.39 22.12 18.54
CA GLN A 262 7.56 23.10 19.26
C GLN A 262 7.24 22.62 20.68
N TYR A 263 6.88 21.33 20.85
CA TYR A 263 6.61 20.73 22.16
C TYR A 263 7.77 20.94 23.15
N PHE A 264 9.01 20.71 22.74
CA PHE A 264 10.18 20.98 23.57
C PHE A 264 10.41 22.48 23.80
N ARG A 265 10.39 23.30 22.73
CA ARG A 265 10.69 24.74 22.81
C ARG A 265 9.72 25.50 23.71
N GLU A 266 8.46 25.07 23.75
CA GLU A 266 7.43 25.70 24.57
C GLU A 266 7.39 25.21 26.02
N GLY A 267 8.23 24.24 26.40
CA GLY A 267 8.34 23.76 27.78
C GLY A 267 7.25 22.75 28.17
N TRP A 268 6.72 22.00 27.21
CA TRP A 268 5.77 20.92 27.51
C TRP A 268 6.46 19.66 28.07
N TYR A 269 7.72 19.44 27.69
CA TYR A 269 8.55 18.36 28.26
C TYR A 269 9.05 18.73 29.67
N PRO A 270 9.11 17.78 30.63
CA PRO A 270 8.78 16.34 30.51
C PRO A 270 7.34 15.97 30.90
N SER A 271 6.59 16.90 31.50
CA SER A 271 5.33 16.57 32.18
C SER A 271 4.12 16.48 31.25
N GLY A 272 4.25 16.91 30.00
CA GLY A 272 3.11 17.13 29.09
C GLY A 272 2.26 18.36 29.47
N LYS A 273 2.66 19.15 30.48
CA LYS A 273 2.04 20.42 30.83
C LYS A 273 3.01 21.54 30.52
N LYS A 274 2.51 22.59 29.86
CA LYS A 274 3.33 23.76 29.52
C LYS A 274 3.83 24.45 30.77
N ASP A 275 5.14 24.40 30.98
CA ASP A 275 5.84 25.15 32.02
C ASP A 275 6.76 26.18 31.37
N ILE A 276 6.38 27.45 31.46
CA ILE A 276 7.16 28.56 30.90
C ILE A 276 8.50 28.76 31.61
N ASN A 277 8.71 28.16 32.79
CA ASN A 277 9.97 28.22 33.52
C ASN A 277 10.87 27.00 33.25
N SER A 278 10.36 25.95 32.60
CA SER A 278 11.19 24.80 32.21
C SER A 278 12.28 25.24 31.25
N THR A 279 13.53 24.90 31.53
CA THR A 279 14.68 25.17 30.65
C THR A 279 15.15 23.91 29.91
N LEU A 280 14.55 22.76 30.22
CA LEU A 280 14.97 21.46 29.71
C LEU A 280 14.75 21.36 28.20
N ASN A 281 15.83 21.18 27.45
CA ASN A 281 15.84 20.99 25.99
C ASN A 281 15.08 22.07 25.19
N ARG A 282 15.11 23.34 25.63
CA ARG A 282 14.56 24.50 24.89
C ARG A 282 15.16 24.70 23.49
N HIS A 283 16.34 24.14 23.25
CA HIS A 283 17.01 24.10 21.95
C HIS A 283 17.27 22.63 21.59
N PRO A 284 16.23 21.88 21.19
CA PRO A 284 16.36 20.44 21.00
C PRO A 284 17.21 20.15 19.76
N SER A 285 18.24 19.33 19.93
CA SER A 285 19.08 18.88 18.83
C SER A 285 18.26 18.11 17.79
N ALA A 286 18.71 18.13 16.54
CA ALA A 286 18.16 17.33 15.45
C ALA A 286 18.12 15.84 15.81
N ALA A 287 19.17 15.35 16.49
CA ALA A 287 19.24 13.98 16.98
C ALA A 287 18.12 13.65 17.97
N LEU A 288 17.81 14.56 18.91
CA LEU A 288 16.71 14.37 19.86
C LEU A 288 15.36 14.29 19.13
N ILE A 289 15.10 15.22 18.21
CA ILE A 289 13.85 15.22 17.44
C ILE A 289 13.72 13.95 16.59
N LYS A 290 14.80 13.56 15.91
CA LYS A 290 14.87 12.31 15.13
C LYS A 290 14.58 11.08 16.01
N ALA A 291 15.19 11.00 17.19
CA ALA A 291 15.00 9.90 18.12
C ALA A 291 13.54 9.81 18.61
N VAL A 292 12.92 10.93 18.97
CA VAL A 292 11.50 10.96 19.40
C VAL A 292 10.58 10.47 18.29
N ILE A 293 10.81 10.90 17.05
CA ILE A 293 9.99 10.49 15.90
C ILE A 293 10.13 8.98 15.64
N ILE A 294 11.36 8.45 15.61
CA ILE A 294 11.60 7.01 15.36
C ILE A 294 10.97 6.16 16.47
N ASN A 295 11.16 6.52 17.74
CA ASN A 295 10.64 5.75 18.87
C ASN A 295 9.13 5.91 19.07
N GLY A 296 8.54 6.98 18.55
CA GLY A 296 7.09 7.19 18.55
C GLY A 296 6.37 6.59 17.35
N ALA A 297 7.09 6.03 16.39
CA ALA A 297 6.51 5.43 15.20
C ALA A 297 5.90 4.05 15.49
N GLU A 298 4.81 3.73 14.80
CA GLU A 298 4.24 2.39 14.79
C GLU A 298 5.02 1.47 13.84
N SER A 299 5.23 0.22 14.26
CA SER A 299 5.89 -0.77 13.40
C SER A 299 4.98 -1.14 12.24
N VAL A 300 5.53 -1.04 11.03
CA VAL A 300 4.88 -1.52 9.80
C VAL A 300 5.67 -2.73 9.32
N ASP A 301 4.98 -3.80 8.93
CA ASP A 301 5.62 -4.98 8.35
C ASP A 301 6.18 -4.63 6.96
N PRO A 302 7.52 -4.59 6.76
CA PRO A 302 8.14 -4.04 5.55
C PRO A 302 8.12 -5.00 4.35
N ASP A 303 7.74 -6.28 4.55
CA ASP A 303 8.10 -7.39 3.66
C ASP A 303 6.98 -7.86 2.73
N PHE A 304 6.41 -6.96 1.92
CA PHE A 304 5.61 -7.42 0.78
C PHE A 304 5.88 -6.63 -0.51
N SER A 305 6.89 -7.07 -1.27
CA SER A 305 6.96 -6.80 -2.71
C SER A 305 7.15 -8.11 -3.48
N TYR A 306 6.11 -8.57 -4.20
CA TYR A 306 6.18 -9.77 -5.03
C TYR A 306 6.74 -9.48 -6.43
N ASN A 307 7.57 -10.39 -6.92
CA ASN A 307 8.00 -10.47 -8.32
C ASN A 307 6.94 -11.23 -9.16
N ILE A 308 6.90 -10.93 -10.46
CA ILE A 308 5.97 -11.31 -11.54
C ILE A 308 5.72 -12.84 -11.67
N LYS A 309 6.41 -13.68 -10.89
CA LYS A 309 6.30 -15.15 -10.93
C LYS A 309 5.56 -15.79 -9.74
N GLY A 310 4.91 -15.01 -8.87
CA GLY A 310 4.04 -15.56 -7.81
C GLY A 310 4.77 -16.34 -6.71
N LYS A 311 6.09 -16.26 -6.61
CA LYS A 311 6.87 -16.95 -5.58
C LYS A 311 6.98 -16.09 -4.32
N ILE A 312 6.61 -16.65 -3.17
CA ILE A 312 6.92 -16.08 -1.85
C ILE A 312 8.42 -16.29 -1.63
N GLU A 313 9.20 -15.22 -1.54
CA GLU A 313 10.55 -15.31 -0.99
C GLU A 313 10.51 -14.69 0.41
N HIS A 314 10.71 -15.52 1.44
CA HIS A 314 11.07 -15.04 2.77
C HIS A 314 12.46 -14.38 2.64
N LEU A 315 12.54 -13.06 2.82
CA LEU A 315 13.82 -12.34 2.85
C LEU A 315 14.52 -12.41 4.22
N THR A 316 13.93 -13.10 5.19
CA THR A 316 14.52 -13.36 6.50
C THR A 316 15.46 -14.57 6.50
N THR A 317 16.63 -14.40 5.90
CA THR A 317 17.86 -14.89 6.54
C THR A 317 18.98 -13.87 6.32
N ILE A 318 19.10 -12.93 7.26
CA ILE A 318 20.43 -12.38 7.54
C ILE A 318 21.22 -13.57 8.10
N PRO A 319 22.35 -13.99 7.49
CA PRO A 319 23.21 -14.96 8.12
C PRO A 319 23.71 -14.34 9.43
N SER A 320 23.44 -15.01 10.55
CA SER A 320 24.13 -14.70 11.79
C SER A 320 25.64 -14.87 11.57
N THR A 321 26.38 -13.76 11.61
CA THR A 321 27.83 -13.77 11.83
C THR A 321 28.10 -13.25 13.23
#